data_AF-A0A822BTD1-F1
#
_entry.id   AF-A0A822BTD1-F1
#
_cell.length_a   1.000
_cell.length_b   1.000
_cell.length_c   1.000
_cell.angle_alpha   90.00
_cell.angle_beta   90.00
_cell.angle_gamma   90.00
#
_symmetry.space_group_name_H-M   'P 1'
#
loop_
_entity.id
_entity.type
_entity.pdbx_description
1 polymer ?
#
loop_
_entity_poly.entity_id
_entity_poly.type
_entity_poly.pdbx_seq_one_letter_code
_entity_poly.pdbx_strand_id
1 'polypeptide(L)'
;MNEKALIALLRLYLSKKFRFNYEILKTRLECGRLIRNYRRNSILKAQLTLLILDHSFFINLRSIWSFKKSGEWWMRIVPYMSDQQFKENFRIEQSTFASLLNHIGPYMKKLNTNYRTSIPVEKIV
;
A
#
# COMPACT_ATOMS: atom_id res chain seq x y z
N MET A 1 -42.64 1.15 47.91
CA MET A 1 -42.16 1.41 46.53
C MET A 1 -42.57 0.26 45.64
N ASN A 2 -43.13 0.52 44.46
CA ASN A 2 -43.61 -0.52 43.53
C ASN A 2 -42.43 -1.15 42.77
N GLU A 3 -42.33 -2.48 42.73
CA GLU A 3 -41.23 -3.24 42.11
C GLU A 3 -41.02 -2.85 40.63
N LYS A 4 -42.10 -2.58 39.91
CA LYS A 4 -42.06 -2.09 38.52
C LYS A 4 -41.32 -0.75 38.39
N ALA A 5 -41.44 0.14 39.38
CA ALA A 5 -40.74 1.41 39.39
C ALA A 5 -39.24 1.23 39.64
N LEU A 6 -38.85 0.28 40.51
CA LEU A 6 -37.45 -0.05 40.75
C LEU A 6 -36.78 -0.59 39.47
N ILE A 7 -37.45 -1.49 38.75
CA ILE A 7 -36.96 -2.05 37.48
C ILE A 7 -36.82 -0.96 36.42
N ALA A 8 -37.77 -0.03 36.32
CA ALA A 8 -37.71 1.09 35.39
C ALA A 8 -36.51 2.02 35.70
N LEU A 9 -36.27 2.32 36.98
CA LEU A 9 -35.12 3.12 37.41
C LEU A 9 -33.79 2.43 37.13
N LEU A 10 -33.69 1.12 37.38
CA LEU A 10 -32.51 0.32 37.05
C LEU A 10 -32.22 0.33 35.54
N ARG A 11 -33.24 0.14 34.69
CA ARG A 11 -33.09 0.22 33.24
C ARG A 11 -32.60 1.60 32.77
N LEU A 12 -33.16 2.66 33.34
CA LEU A 12 -32.76 4.04 33.03
C LEU A 12 -31.33 4.35 33.48
N TYR A 13 -30.93 3.84 34.65
CA TYR A 13 -29.55 3.97 35.11
C TYR A 13 -28.57 3.22 34.21
N LEU A 14 -28.87 1.96 33.86
CA LEU A 14 -28.00 1.15 33.01
C LEU A 14 -27.85 1.74 31.60
N SER A 15 -28.94 2.26 31.01
CA SER A 15 -28.89 2.89 29.69
C SER A 15 -28.06 4.18 29.70
N LYS A 16 -28.21 5.01 30.73
CA LYS A 16 -27.37 6.20 30.93
C LYS A 16 -25.89 5.81 31.11
N LYS A 17 -25.62 4.81 31.95
CA LYS A 17 -24.25 4.32 32.21
C LYS A 17 -23.60 3.78 30.93
N PHE A 18 -24.34 3.01 30.13
CA PHE A 18 -23.85 2.49 28.85
C PHE A 18 -23.51 3.63 27.87
N ARG A 19 -24.40 4.61 27.72
CA ARG A 19 -24.16 5.78 26.85
C ARG A 19 -22.94 6.57 27.29
N PHE A 20 -22.78 6.81 28.59
CA PHE A 20 -21.62 7.52 29.13
C PHE A 20 -20.31 6.76 28.86
N ASN A 21 -20.29 5.44 29.07
CA ASN A 21 -19.12 4.62 28.76
C ASN A 21 -18.77 4.64 27.27
N TYR A 22 -19.77 4.62 26.39
CA TYR A 22 -19.56 4.75 24.94
C TYR A 22 -18.89 6.08 24.58
N GLU A 23 -19.36 7.20 25.12
CA GLU A 23 -18.76 8.52 24.87
C GLU A 23 -17.32 8.61 25.40
N ILE A 24 -17.03 8.00 26.56
CA ILE A 24 -15.65 7.90 27.07
C ILE A 24 -14.76 7.13 26.09
N LEU A 25 -15.21 5.96 25.63
CA LEU A 25 -14.44 5.13 24.70
C LEU A 25 -14.19 5.87 23.38
N LYS A 26 -15.23 6.48 22.82
CA LYS A 26 -15.14 7.31 21.61
C LYS A 26 -14.12 8.44 21.78
N THR A 27 -14.19 9.16 22.90
CA THR A 27 -13.25 10.25 23.21
C THR A 27 -11.82 9.74 23.33
N ARG A 28 -11.60 8.60 24.00
CA ARG A 28 -10.26 7.98 24.10
C ARG A 28 -9.70 7.58 22.75
N LEU A 29 -10.52 7.02 21.86
CA LEU A 29 -10.12 6.65 20.51
C LEU A 29 -9.74 7.89 19.68
N GLU A 30 -10.52 8.96 19.76
CA GLU A 30 -10.21 10.23 19.09
C GLU A 30 -8.93 10.86 19.63
N CYS A 31 -8.75 10.94 20.95
CA CYS A 31 -7.50 11.39 21.54
C CYS A 31 -6.31 10.54 21.07
N GLY A 32 -6.46 9.21 21.03
CA GLY A 32 -5.43 8.31 20.51
C GLY A 32 -5.13 8.53 19.03
N ARG A 33 -6.14 8.84 18.22
CA ARG A 33 -5.96 9.22 16.80
C ARG A 33 -5.19 10.54 16.67
N LEU A 34 -5.57 11.56 17.43
CA LEU A 34 -4.92 12.87 17.44
C LEU A 34 -3.46 12.78 17.89
N ILE A 35 -3.18 12.05 18.98
CA ILE A 35 -1.81 11.83 19.48
C ILE A 35 -0.95 11.12 18.43
N ARG A 36 -1.46 10.06 17.79
CA ARG A 36 -0.74 9.36 16.72
C ARG A 36 -0.46 10.29 15.53
N ASN A 37 -1.42 11.11 15.14
CA ASN A 37 -1.24 12.08 14.06
C ASN A 37 -0.20 13.15 14.42
N TYR A 38 -0.27 13.69 15.63
CA TYR A 38 0.71 14.65 16.14
C TYR A 38 2.13 14.07 16.13
N ARG A 39 2.31 12.87 16.71
CA ARG A 39 3.61 12.17 16.71
C ARG A 39 4.14 11.93 15.30
N ARG A 40 3.27 11.46 14.39
CA ARG A 40 3.63 11.27 12.97
C ARG A 40 4.09 12.58 12.33
N ASN A 41 3.36 13.67 12.55
CA ASN A 41 3.72 14.97 11.99
C ASN A 41 5.03 15.51 12.58
N SER A 42 5.28 15.31 13.88
CA SER A 42 6.55 15.68 14.50
C SER A 42 7.73 14.90 13.91
N ILE A 43 7.57 13.59 13.69
CA ILE A 43 8.59 12.77 13.04
C ILE A 43 8.85 13.23 11.60
N LEU A 44 7.78 13.46 10.82
CA LEU A 44 7.91 13.91 9.42
C LEU A 44 8.58 15.29 9.34
N LYS A 45 8.25 16.21 10.25
CA LYS A 45 8.91 17.52 10.33
C LYS A 45 10.40 17.36 10.64
N ALA A 46 10.76 16.54 11.62
CA ALA A 46 12.17 16.28 11.95
C ALA A 46 12.94 15.66 10.76
N GLN A 47 12.33 14.69 10.07
CA GLN A 47 12.90 14.09 8.86
C GLN A 47 13.09 15.12 7.74
N LEU A 48 12.09 15.98 7.51
CA LEU A 48 12.18 17.05 6.51
C LEU A 48 13.31 18.04 6.85
N THR A 49 13.43 18.44 8.12
CA THR A 49 14.52 19.33 8.57
C THR A 49 15.88 18.70 8.31
N LEU A 50 16.06 17.41 8.62
CA LEU A 50 17.30 16.69 8.35
C LEU A 50 17.62 16.63 6.85
N LEU A 51 16.61 16.36 6.00
CA LEU A 51 16.78 16.34 4.54
C LEU A 51 17.19 17.71 3.98
N ILE A 52 16.62 18.80 4.52
CA ILE A 52 16.98 20.17 4.14
C ILE A 52 18.43 20.49 4.56
N LEU A 53 18.82 20.12 5.78
CA LEU A 53 20.19 20.33 6.29
C LEU A 53 21.23 19.51 5.52
N ASP A 54 20.87 18.31 5.10
CA ASP A 54 21.74 17.41 4.34
C ASP A 54 21.78 17.75 2.85
N HIS A 55 21.05 18.78 2.39
CA HIS A 55 20.81 19.10 0.98
C HIS A 55 20.28 17.90 0.15
N SER A 56 19.82 16.85 0.82
CA SER A 56 19.31 15.62 0.26
C SER A 56 17.80 15.77 0.10
N PHE A 57 17.34 16.23 -1.07
CA PHE A 57 15.89 16.35 -1.39
C PHE A 57 15.19 14.99 -1.62
N PHE A 58 15.75 13.89 -1.14
CA PHE A 58 15.16 12.57 -1.30
C PHE A 58 14.31 12.21 -0.09
N ILE A 59 13.00 12.46 -0.21
CA ILE A 59 12.02 11.94 0.75
C ILE A 59 12.04 10.42 0.63
N ASN A 60 12.59 9.74 1.64
CA ASN A 60 12.54 8.29 1.76
C ASN A 60 11.11 7.89 2.15
N LEU A 61 10.21 7.89 1.14
CA LEU A 61 8.86 7.35 1.23
C LEU A 61 8.97 5.93 1.77
N ARG A 62 8.40 5.68 2.97
CA ARG A 62 8.40 4.39 3.69
C ARG A 62 8.80 3.22 2.79
N SER A 63 10.08 2.86 2.80
CA SER A 63 10.52 1.69 2.05
C SER A 63 10.08 0.47 2.84
N ILE A 64 9.18 -0.31 2.25
CA ILE A 64 8.88 -1.64 2.77
C ILE A 64 9.99 -2.55 2.28
N TRP A 65 10.47 -3.42 3.16
CA TRP A 65 11.45 -4.42 2.78
C TRP A 65 10.86 -5.29 1.66
N SER A 66 11.45 -5.18 0.48
CA SER A 66 11.09 -6.00 -0.67
C SER A 66 12.35 -6.61 -1.24
N PHE A 67 12.34 -7.92 -1.46
CA PHE A 67 13.42 -8.57 -2.20
C PHE A 67 13.41 -8.05 -3.65
N LYS A 68 14.48 -7.36 -4.05
CA LYS A 68 14.64 -6.90 -5.43
C LYS A 68 14.81 -8.13 -6.33
N LYS A 69 13.79 -8.46 -7.12
CA LYS A 69 13.94 -9.49 -8.17
C LYS A 69 14.91 -8.97 -9.23
N SER A 70 15.93 -9.76 -9.54
CA SER A 70 16.86 -9.45 -10.62
C SER A 70 16.10 -9.46 -11.95
N GLY A 71 16.01 -8.30 -12.60
CA GLY A 71 15.52 -8.17 -13.97
C GLY A 71 16.63 -8.33 -15.01
N GLU A 72 17.86 -8.65 -14.57
CA GLU A 72 19.07 -8.63 -15.40
C GLU A 72 18.98 -9.62 -16.55
N TRP A 73 18.39 -10.80 -16.35
CA TRP A 73 18.19 -11.78 -17.43
C TRP A 73 17.36 -11.18 -18.58
N TRP A 74 16.23 -10.55 -18.25
CA TRP A 74 15.38 -9.91 -19.26
C TRP A 74 16.06 -8.72 -19.93
N MET A 75 16.87 -7.94 -19.19
CA MET A 75 17.49 -6.72 -19.73
C MET A 75 18.78 -7.00 -20.51
N ARG A 76 19.53 -8.04 -20.15
CA ARG A 76 20.85 -8.34 -20.72
C ARG A 76 20.88 -9.52 -21.66
N ILE A 77 19.90 -10.42 -21.60
CA ILE A 77 19.94 -11.66 -22.39
C ILE A 77 18.87 -11.61 -23.48
N VAL A 78 17.62 -11.34 -23.13
CA VAL A 78 16.49 -11.34 -24.08
C VAL A 78 16.71 -10.43 -25.31
N PRO A 79 17.26 -9.20 -25.20
CA PRO A 79 17.47 -8.33 -26.35
C PRO A 79 18.53 -8.84 -27.34
N TYR A 80 19.43 -9.72 -26.89
CA TYR A 80 20.52 -10.25 -27.71
C TYR A 80 20.29 -11.70 -28.14
N MET A 81 19.12 -12.29 -27.82
CA MET A 81 18.74 -13.60 -28.31
C MET A 81 18.48 -13.53 -29.82
N SER A 82 18.97 -14.54 -30.55
CA SER A 82 18.52 -14.74 -31.92
C SER A 82 17.07 -15.20 -31.96
N ASP A 83 16.39 -15.05 -33.10
CA ASP A 83 15.01 -15.53 -33.27
C ASP A 83 14.86 -17.02 -32.93
N GLN A 84 15.86 -17.83 -33.27
CA GLN A 84 15.88 -19.26 -32.93
C GLN A 84 15.95 -19.48 -31.42
N GLN A 85 16.84 -18.78 -30.72
CA GLN A 85 16.94 -18.85 -29.26
C GLN A 85 15.69 -18.31 -28.57
N PHE A 86 15.10 -17.25 -29.11
CA PHE A 86 13.86 -16.69 -28.61
C PHE A 86 12.72 -17.69 -28.77
N LYS A 87 12.61 -18.34 -29.94
CA LYS A 87 11.61 -19.39 -30.21
C LYS A 87 11.81 -20.63 -29.34
N GLU A 88 13.04 -21.00 -29.02
CA GLU A 88 13.32 -22.10 -28.09
C GLU A 88 12.90 -21.79 -26.66
N ASN A 89 13.14 -20.56 -26.20
CA ASN A 89 12.81 -20.14 -24.84
C ASN A 89 11.32 -19.83 -24.64
N PHE A 90 10.71 -19.08 -25.57
CA PHE A 90 9.35 -18.55 -25.46
C PHE A 90 8.32 -19.32 -26.30
N ARG A 91 8.76 -20.28 -27.14
CA ARG A 91 7.90 -21.11 -28.01
C ARG A 91 7.11 -20.32 -29.06
N ILE A 92 7.51 -19.08 -29.31
CA ILE A 92 6.94 -18.17 -30.29
C ILE A 92 8.04 -17.34 -30.97
N GLU A 93 7.76 -16.84 -32.16
CA GLU A 93 8.66 -15.91 -32.85
C GLU A 93 8.62 -14.52 -32.21
N GLN A 94 9.72 -13.78 -32.33
CA GLN A 94 9.83 -12.44 -31.75
C GLN A 94 8.80 -11.47 -32.36
N SER A 95 8.49 -11.63 -33.65
CA SER A 95 7.43 -10.92 -34.37
C SER A 95 6.04 -11.17 -33.77
N THR A 96 5.72 -12.44 -33.48
CA THR A 96 4.46 -12.84 -32.86
C THR A 96 4.36 -12.32 -31.43
N PHE A 97 5.45 -12.38 -30.66
CA PHE A 97 5.51 -11.79 -29.32
C PHE A 97 5.27 -10.28 -29.35
N ALA A 98 5.88 -9.55 -30.27
CA ALA A 98 5.64 -8.12 -30.45
C ALA A 98 4.17 -7.83 -30.83
N SER A 99 3.58 -8.64 -31.70
CA SER A 99 2.16 -8.53 -32.07
C SER A 99 1.22 -8.78 -30.87
N LEU A 100 1.53 -9.78 -30.03
CA LEU A 100 0.79 -10.05 -28.79
C LEU A 100 0.89 -8.89 -27.80
N LEU A 101 2.07 -8.31 -27.63
CA LEU A 101 2.25 -7.13 -26.78
C LEU A 101 1.45 -5.94 -27.28
N ASN A 102 1.37 -5.71 -28.60
CA ASN A 102 0.58 -4.63 -29.16
C ASN A 102 -0.93 -4.82 -28.95
N HIS A 103 -1.42 -6.06 -29.05
CA HIS A 103 -2.85 -6.35 -28.91
C HIS A 103 -3.30 -6.46 -27.45
N ILE A 104 -2.55 -7.19 -26.63
CA ILE A 104 -2.96 -7.57 -25.27
C ILE A 104 -2.31 -6.65 -24.24
N GLY A 105 -1.16 -6.06 -24.56
CA GLY A 105 -0.39 -5.25 -23.61
C GLY A 105 -1.12 -4.04 -23.04
N PRO A 106 -1.94 -3.28 -23.79
CA PRO A 106 -2.74 -2.21 -23.23
C PRO A 106 -3.68 -2.69 -22.10
N TYR A 107 -4.19 -3.91 -22.18
CA TYR A 107 -5.11 -4.50 -21.21
C TYR A 107 -4.39 -5.16 -20.01
N MET A 108 -3.15 -5.59 -20.19
CA MET A 108 -2.32 -6.21 -19.14
C MET A 108 -1.57 -5.19 -18.28
N LYS A 109 -1.50 -3.92 -18.72
CA LYS A 109 -0.77 -2.86 -18.03
C LYS A 109 -1.38 -2.57 -16.66
N LYS A 110 -0.60 -2.80 -15.60
CA LYS A 110 -0.99 -2.45 -14.22
C LYS A 110 -0.39 -1.12 -13.80
N LEU A 111 -1.10 -0.41 -12.92
CA LEU A 111 -0.59 0.81 -12.30
C LEU A 111 0.37 0.47 -11.17
N ASN A 112 1.32 1.38 -10.93
CA ASN A 112 2.13 1.36 -9.71
C ASN A 112 1.19 1.50 -8.51
N THR A 113 1.44 0.75 -7.45
CA THR A 113 0.78 0.96 -6.18
C THR A 113 1.72 1.72 -5.25
N ASN A 114 1.20 2.24 -4.14
CA ASN A 114 2.01 2.86 -3.09
C ASN A 114 3.13 1.94 -2.55
N TYR A 115 3.05 0.63 -2.81
CA TYR A 115 3.93 -0.38 -2.24
C TYR A 115 4.83 -1.08 -3.26
N ARG A 116 4.52 -1.01 -4.57
CA ARG A 116 5.34 -1.63 -5.62
C ARG A 116 5.17 -0.95 -6.97
N THR A 117 6.24 -0.93 -7.75
CA THR A 117 6.15 -0.66 -9.18
C THR A 117 5.47 -1.83 -9.88
N SER A 118 4.70 -1.53 -10.93
CA SER A 118 4.19 -2.56 -11.83
C SER A 118 5.34 -3.22 -12.57
N ILE A 119 5.20 -4.52 -12.81
CA ILE A 119 6.07 -5.24 -13.72
C ILE A 119 5.74 -4.76 -15.15
N PRO A 120 6.74 -4.42 -15.97
CA PRO A 120 6.52 -4.12 -17.39
C PRO A 120 5.83 -5.28 -18.09
N VAL A 121 4.95 -4.97 -19.05
CA VAL A 121 4.10 -5.97 -19.71
C VAL A 121 4.94 -7.02 -20.42
N GLU A 122 6.07 -6.61 -21.01
CA GLU A 122 6.95 -7.52 -21.75
C GLU A 122 7.46 -8.65 -20.85
N LYS A 123 7.59 -8.43 -19.54
CA LYS A 123 8.10 -9.44 -18.60
C LYS A 123 7.02 -10.38 -18.03
N ILE A 124 5.75 -10.16 -18.40
CA ILE A 124 4.60 -10.92 -17.86
C ILE A 124 4.07 -11.93 -18.89
N VAL A 125 4.15 -11.57 -20.18
CA VAL A 125 3.74 -12.39 -21.33
C VAL A 125 4.79 -13.46 -21.59
#